data_AF-A0A8C1D318-F1
#
_entry.id   AF-A0A8C1D318-F1
#
_cell.length_a   1.000
_cell.length_b   1.000
_cell.length_c   1.000
_cell.angle_alpha   90.00
_cell.angle_beta   90.00
_cell.angle_gamma   90.00
#
_symmetry.space_group_name_H-M   'P 1'
#
loop_
_entity.id
_entity.type
_entity.pdbx_description
1 polymer ?
#
loop_
_entity_poly.entity_id
_entity_poly.type
_entity_poly.pdbx_seq_one_letter_code
_entity_poly.pdbx_strand_id
1 'polypeptide(L)'
;MVKEQFRETDVAKKISHICFGMKSAEQMRQQAHIQVVSKNLYSQDTSHTPLQYGVLDHRMGTSEKDRPCETCGKNLADCLGHYGYLDLELPCFHVGYFKAIIGILQMICKTCSHILLTKEEKLQFLDYLRRPGLAYLQKRGLKKKISDKCRKKTTCVHCNAFNGPVKKCGLLKIIHEKYKTTKKVVDPMVSDFLQSFDIAIEHNKEVESLLTRAQENLNPLVALNLFRRIPNEDVPLLLMNPESGKPADLILTRLLVPPLCIRPSVVSDLKSGTNEDDLTMKLTEIIFLNDVIKKHRMTGAKTQMIMEDWDFLQLQCALYINSELSGIPLNMAPKKWTRGFVQRLKGKQGRFRGNLSGKRVDFSGRTVISPDPNLRIDEVAVPVHVAKILTYPEKVNKANIELMRKLVRNGPDVHPGANFIQQRHMQMKRFLKYGNREKMAQELKYGDVVERHMFDGDIVLFNRQPSLHKLSIMAHINLLFHLKLDT
;
A
#
# COMPACT_ATOMS: atom_id res chain seq x y z
N MET A 1 31.36 34.27 21.77
CA MET A 1 30.62 33.62 20.67
C MET A 1 30.90 32.13 20.71
N VAL A 2 29.90 31.31 21.02
CA VAL A 2 30.03 29.86 20.91
C VAL A 2 30.17 29.55 19.42
N LYS A 3 31.27 28.89 19.01
CA LYS A 3 31.48 28.50 17.61
C LYS A 3 30.39 27.51 17.22
N GLU A 4 29.70 27.75 16.11
CA GLU A 4 28.70 26.80 15.60
C GLU A 4 29.37 25.47 15.22
N GLN A 5 28.74 24.37 15.58
CA GLN A 5 29.21 23.03 15.22
C GLN A 5 29.00 22.81 13.73
N PHE A 6 30.03 22.29 13.04
CA PHE A 6 29.90 21.92 11.64
C PHE A 6 28.76 20.92 11.45
N ARG A 7 27.84 21.26 10.54
CA ARG A 7 26.76 20.39 10.08
C ARG A 7 26.78 20.38 8.56
N GLU A 8 26.88 19.19 8.00
CA GLU A 8 26.81 19.02 6.55
C GLU A 8 25.44 19.52 6.05
N THR A 9 25.48 20.44 5.09
CA THR A 9 24.29 21.06 4.49
C THR A 9 23.86 20.25 3.27
N ASP A 10 22.55 20.03 3.12
CA ASP A 10 21.94 19.44 1.92
C ASP A 10 22.50 18.07 1.51
N VAL A 11 22.54 17.13 2.46
CA VAL A 11 22.98 15.74 2.23
C VAL A 11 22.07 15.03 1.23
N ALA A 12 22.36 15.20 -0.05
CA ALA A 12 21.65 14.56 -1.14
C ALA A 12 22.05 13.08 -1.22
N LYS A 13 21.05 12.19 -1.24
CA LYS A 13 21.26 10.73 -1.32
C LYS A 13 20.54 10.15 -2.53
N LYS A 14 21.10 9.07 -3.08
CA LYS A 14 20.51 8.29 -4.17
C LYS A 14 20.06 6.92 -3.64
N ILE A 15 18.84 6.51 -3.99
CA ILE A 15 18.32 5.18 -3.64
C ILE A 15 19.11 4.13 -4.42
N SER A 16 19.73 3.18 -3.71
CA SER A 16 20.51 2.10 -4.33
C SER A 16 19.65 0.87 -4.66
N HIS A 17 18.79 0.47 -3.73
CA HIS A 17 17.88 -0.68 -3.89
C HIS A 17 16.69 -0.58 -2.92
N ILE A 18 15.69 -1.43 -3.14
CA ILE A 18 14.52 -1.58 -2.26
C ILE A 18 14.50 -3.01 -1.74
N CYS A 19 14.55 -3.18 -0.42
CA CYS A 19 14.40 -4.47 0.24
C CYS A 19 12.98 -4.61 0.80
N PHE A 20 12.24 -5.63 0.36
CA PHE A 20 10.90 -5.91 0.86
C PHE A 20 10.95 -6.79 2.11
N GLY A 21 10.10 -6.48 3.07
CA GLY A 21 9.94 -7.23 4.31
C GLY A 21 8.55 -7.04 4.90
N MET A 22 8.37 -7.57 6.10
CA MET A 22 7.16 -7.39 6.91
C MET A 22 7.52 -6.76 8.24
N LYS A 23 6.57 -6.05 8.84
CA LYS A 23 6.75 -5.41 10.15
C LYS A 23 6.23 -6.31 11.24
N SER A 24 6.97 -6.42 12.34
CA SER A 24 6.44 -7.02 13.57
C SER A 24 5.40 -6.11 14.21
N ALA A 25 4.57 -6.66 15.11
CA ALA A 25 3.58 -5.87 15.85
C ALA A 25 4.23 -4.73 16.65
N GLU A 26 5.43 -4.94 17.19
CA GLU A 26 6.20 -3.94 17.93
C GLU A 26 6.74 -2.85 17.01
N GLN A 27 7.25 -3.21 15.83
CA GLN A 27 7.70 -2.24 14.83
C GLN A 27 6.55 -1.38 14.30
N MET A 28 5.36 -1.97 14.14
CA MET A 28 4.15 -1.21 13.78
C MET A 28 3.81 -0.18 14.86
N ARG A 29 3.89 -0.56 16.15
CA ARG A 29 3.66 0.36 17.28
C ARG A 29 4.72 1.45 17.35
N GLN A 30 5.99 1.11 17.10
CA GLN A 30 7.10 2.07 17.11
C GLN A 30 6.95 3.13 16.01
N GLN A 31 6.41 2.76 14.84
CA GLN A 31 6.17 3.71 13.76
C GLN A 31 4.94 4.59 14.00
N ALA A 32 3.91 4.03 14.63
CA ALA A 32 2.63 4.69 14.78
C ALA A 32 2.66 5.73 15.91
N HIS A 33 1.98 6.86 15.69
CA HIS A 33 1.94 7.98 16.64
C HIS A 33 0.78 7.86 17.64
N ILE A 34 -0.32 7.21 17.23
CA ILE A 34 -1.51 7.05 18.06
C ILE A 34 -2.04 5.63 18.00
N GLN A 35 -2.69 5.23 19.08
CA GLN A 35 -3.57 4.07 19.11
C GLN A 35 -4.99 4.51 18.75
N VAL A 36 -5.59 3.86 17.76
CA VAL A 36 -6.97 4.14 17.35
C VAL A 36 -7.90 3.19 18.08
N VAL A 37 -8.82 3.76 18.88
CA VAL A 37 -9.77 3.01 19.71
C VAL A 37 -11.22 3.42 19.51
N SER A 38 -11.47 4.66 19.07
CA SER A 38 -12.83 5.16 18.89
C SER A 38 -13.37 4.81 17.50
N LYS A 39 -14.58 4.23 17.46
CA LYS A 39 -15.31 3.94 16.22
C LYS A 39 -16.01 5.17 15.62
N ASN A 40 -16.38 6.14 16.46
CA ASN A 40 -17.10 7.32 16.02
C ASN A 40 -16.15 8.24 15.25
N LEU A 41 -16.61 8.78 14.12
CA LEU A 41 -15.79 9.60 13.23
C LEU A 41 -15.68 11.04 13.73
N TYR A 42 -16.83 11.63 14.03
CA TYR A 42 -16.99 13.03 14.45
C TYR A 42 -17.64 13.10 15.83
N SER A 43 -17.42 14.20 16.54
CA SER A 43 -18.20 14.52 17.73
C SER A 43 -19.67 14.67 17.36
N GLN A 44 -20.57 14.40 18.30
CA GLN A 44 -22.01 14.61 18.12
C GLN A 44 -22.40 16.09 18.19
N ASP A 45 -21.44 16.96 18.50
CA ASP A 45 -21.62 18.41 18.54
C ASP A 45 -21.69 19.01 17.13
N THR A 46 -22.29 20.19 17.01
CA THR A 46 -22.40 20.97 15.76
C THR A 46 -21.05 21.31 15.11
N SER A 47 -19.93 21.15 15.84
CA SER A 47 -18.58 21.55 15.40
C SER A 47 -17.93 20.66 14.33
N HIS A 48 -18.54 19.52 13.98
CA HIS A 48 -18.03 18.56 12.98
C HIS A 48 -16.51 18.29 13.14
N THR A 49 -16.10 18.16 14.40
CA THR A 49 -14.72 17.92 14.80
C THR A 49 -14.47 16.42 14.83
N PRO A 50 -13.38 15.91 14.23
CA PRO A 50 -13.07 14.50 14.33
C PRO A 50 -12.70 14.16 15.77
N LEU A 51 -13.12 12.98 16.22
CA LEU A 51 -12.86 12.55 17.58
C LEU A 51 -11.39 12.20 17.80
N GLN A 52 -10.90 12.56 18.99
CA GLN A 52 -9.58 12.13 19.45
C GLN A 52 -9.55 10.60 19.59
N TYR A 53 -8.42 10.01 19.20
CA TYR A 53 -8.21 8.55 19.18
C TYR A 53 -9.19 7.80 18.24
N GLY A 54 -9.85 8.53 17.33
CA GLY A 54 -10.63 7.99 16.23
C GLY A 54 -9.82 7.82 14.95
N VAL A 55 -10.48 7.33 13.90
CA VAL A 55 -9.83 7.05 12.61
C VAL A 55 -9.51 8.30 11.78
N LEU A 56 -10.10 9.46 12.09
CA LEU A 56 -9.90 10.76 11.41
C LEU A 56 -9.07 11.75 12.24
N ASP A 57 -8.37 11.27 13.26
CA ASP A 57 -7.57 12.10 14.18
C ASP A 57 -6.42 12.82 13.43
N HIS A 58 -6.29 14.14 13.66
CA HIS A 58 -5.33 15.01 12.97
C HIS A 58 -3.86 14.76 13.38
N ARG A 59 -3.61 13.95 14.41
CA ARG A 59 -2.28 13.40 14.70
C ARG A 59 -1.79 12.48 13.57
N MET A 60 -2.70 11.86 12.80
CA MET A 60 -2.35 11.03 11.63
C MET A 60 -2.15 11.83 10.33
N GLY A 61 -2.22 13.16 10.37
CA GLY A 61 -2.11 14.03 9.20
C GLY A 61 -3.33 14.92 9.06
N THR A 62 -3.46 15.58 7.91
CA THR A 62 -4.65 16.34 7.55
C THR A 62 -5.05 16.00 6.12
N SER A 63 -6.35 16.05 5.81
CA SER A 63 -6.92 15.98 4.46
C SER A 63 -7.56 17.30 4.03
N GLU A 64 -7.55 18.32 4.90
CA GLU A 64 -8.19 19.62 4.69
C GLU A 64 -7.13 20.74 4.71
N LYS A 65 -7.47 21.90 4.12
CA LYS A 65 -6.59 23.07 4.16
C LYS A 65 -6.72 23.86 5.47
N ASP A 66 -7.90 23.79 6.09
CA ASP A 66 -8.25 24.66 7.22
C ASP A 66 -7.65 24.17 8.55
N ARG A 67 -7.45 22.85 8.68
CA ARG A 67 -6.93 22.22 9.89
C ARG A 67 -5.54 21.63 9.63
N PRO A 68 -4.47 22.13 10.28
CA PRO A 68 -3.13 21.56 10.13
C PRO A 68 -2.99 20.23 10.89
N CYS A 69 -1.92 19.49 10.59
CA CYS A 69 -1.61 18.26 11.32
C CYS A 69 -1.09 18.56 12.73
N GLU A 70 -1.60 17.88 13.74
CA GLU A 70 -1.20 18.06 15.15
C GLU A 70 0.21 17.53 15.46
N THR A 71 0.73 16.59 14.66
CA THR A 71 2.05 15.98 14.93
C THR A 71 3.21 16.77 14.31
N CYS A 72 3.07 17.24 13.07
CA CYS A 72 4.16 17.97 12.41
C CYS A 72 3.89 19.49 12.30
N GLY A 73 2.69 19.96 12.65
CA GLY A 73 2.29 21.37 12.55
C GLY A 73 2.16 21.88 11.11
N LYS A 74 2.20 20.99 10.11
CA LYS A 74 2.18 21.36 8.69
C LYS A 74 0.81 21.16 8.05
N ASN A 75 0.57 21.91 6.99
CA ASN A 75 -0.63 21.82 6.15
C ASN A 75 -0.58 20.64 5.17
N LEU A 76 -1.68 20.41 4.44
CA LEU A 76 -1.84 19.31 3.47
C LEU A 76 -0.70 19.20 2.44
N ALA A 77 -0.17 20.33 1.96
CA ALA A 77 0.87 20.33 0.93
C ALA A 77 2.23 19.81 1.43
N ASP A 78 2.56 20.05 2.70
CA ASP A 78 3.89 19.78 3.27
C ASP A 78 3.91 18.59 4.24
N CYS A 79 2.74 18.11 4.67
CA CYS A 79 2.61 16.99 5.57
C CYS A 79 2.76 15.65 4.81
N LEU A 80 3.71 14.82 5.24
CA LEU A 80 3.89 13.47 4.67
C LEU A 80 2.82 12.47 5.16
N GLY A 81 2.18 12.77 6.30
CA GLY A 81 1.23 11.89 6.98
C GLY A 81 1.90 10.96 8.00
N HIS A 82 1.14 10.59 9.03
CA HIS A 82 1.62 9.74 10.13
C HIS A 82 0.69 8.56 10.33
N TYR A 83 1.26 7.39 10.65
CA TYR A 83 0.48 6.18 10.87
C TYR A 83 -0.12 6.15 12.28
N GLY A 84 -1.30 5.57 12.40
CA GLY A 84 -1.83 5.05 13.66
C GLY A 84 -1.70 3.53 13.70
N TYR A 85 -2.04 2.93 14.84
CA TYR A 85 -2.20 1.48 14.95
C TYR A 85 -3.50 1.09 15.66
N LEU A 86 -3.97 -0.11 15.35
CA LEU A 86 -5.15 -0.74 15.92
C LEU A 86 -4.75 -2.12 16.45
N ASP A 87 -5.08 -2.39 17.71
CA ASP A 87 -4.84 -3.69 18.35
C ASP A 87 -6.05 -4.59 18.15
N LEU A 88 -5.82 -5.79 17.63
CA LEU A 88 -6.89 -6.79 17.46
C LEU A 88 -6.94 -7.67 18.72
N GLU A 89 -8.13 -7.81 19.30
CA GLU A 89 -8.39 -8.63 20.50
C GLU A 89 -8.14 -10.12 20.23
N LEU A 90 -8.33 -10.57 18.99
CA LEU A 90 -8.00 -11.91 18.52
C LEU A 90 -7.17 -11.85 17.22
N PRO A 91 -6.15 -12.71 17.06
CA PRO A 91 -5.31 -12.72 15.86
C PRO A 91 -6.10 -13.12 14.62
N CYS A 92 -5.74 -12.55 13.48
CA CYS A 92 -6.39 -12.83 12.18
C CYS A 92 -5.37 -13.25 11.13
N PHE A 93 -5.77 -14.09 10.17
CA PHE A 93 -4.89 -14.42 9.05
C PHE A 93 -4.75 -13.24 8.08
N HIS A 94 -3.52 -12.88 7.71
CA HIS A 94 -3.32 -11.93 6.62
C HIS A 94 -3.66 -12.58 5.28
N VAL A 95 -4.68 -12.06 4.57
CA VAL A 95 -5.20 -12.65 3.34
C VAL A 95 -4.15 -12.80 2.23
N GLY A 96 -3.21 -11.85 2.13
CA GLY A 96 -2.10 -11.91 1.17
C GLY A 96 -1.06 -12.98 1.50
N TYR A 97 -0.93 -13.37 2.77
CA TYR A 97 0.05 -14.36 3.24
C TYR A 97 -0.58 -15.72 3.51
N PHE A 98 -1.90 -15.86 3.44
CA PHE A 98 -2.63 -17.08 3.77
C PHE A 98 -2.09 -18.33 3.05
N LYS A 99 -1.75 -18.23 1.76
CA LYS A 99 -1.13 -19.34 1.01
C LYS A 99 0.28 -19.69 1.53
N ALA A 100 1.06 -18.69 1.94
CA ALA A 100 2.39 -18.89 2.49
C ALA A 100 2.32 -19.51 3.91
N ILE A 101 1.36 -19.08 4.73
CA ILE A 101 1.06 -19.64 6.05
C ILE A 101 0.79 -21.14 5.94
N ILE A 102 -0.11 -21.56 5.03
CA ILE A 102 -0.38 -22.98 4.76
C ILE A 102 0.91 -23.71 4.36
N GLY A 103 1.71 -23.12 3.45
CA GLY A 103 2.97 -23.71 3.02
C GLY A 103 3.96 -23.93 4.18
N ILE A 104 4.05 -23.01 5.13
CA ILE A 104 4.90 -23.15 6.33
C ILE A 104 4.34 -24.24 7.25
N LEU A 105 3.03 -24.25 7.52
CA LEU A 105 2.37 -25.28 8.34
C LEU A 105 2.51 -26.70 7.75
N GLN A 106 2.65 -26.82 6.43
CA GLN A 106 2.95 -28.08 5.74
C GLN A 106 4.41 -28.52 5.89
N MET A 107 5.34 -27.60 6.17
CA MET A 107 6.77 -27.89 6.28
C MET A 107 7.23 -28.16 7.72
N ILE A 108 6.49 -27.65 8.71
CA ILE A 108 6.83 -27.80 10.13
C ILE A 108 6.01 -28.90 10.83
N CYS A 109 6.54 -29.39 11.94
CA CYS A 109 5.82 -30.24 12.86
C CYS A 109 4.78 -29.44 13.65
N LYS A 110 3.53 -29.93 13.73
CA LYS A 110 2.45 -29.25 14.45
C LYS A 110 2.55 -29.39 15.99
N THR A 111 3.50 -30.19 16.48
CA THR A 111 3.72 -30.40 17.92
C THR A 111 4.93 -29.62 18.43
N CYS A 112 6.11 -29.84 17.84
CA CYS A 112 7.37 -29.22 18.25
C CYS A 112 7.81 -28.02 17.39
N SER A 113 7.10 -27.69 16.31
CA SER A 113 7.40 -26.55 15.40
C SER A 113 8.73 -26.62 14.63
N HIS A 114 9.54 -27.67 14.78
CA HIS A 114 10.71 -27.93 13.93
C HIS A 114 10.31 -28.28 12.50
N ILE A 115 11.20 -27.97 11.54
CA ILE A 115 11.01 -28.37 10.14
C ILE A 115 11.10 -29.90 9.96
N LEU A 116 10.25 -30.47 9.11
CA LEU A 116 10.18 -31.90 8.81
C LEU A 116 11.28 -32.34 7.82
N LEU A 117 12.54 -32.11 8.16
CA LEU A 117 13.73 -32.53 7.40
C LEU A 117 14.67 -33.35 8.27
N THR A 118 15.42 -34.29 7.65
CA THR A 118 16.52 -34.97 8.36
C THR A 118 17.71 -34.01 8.50
N LYS A 119 18.64 -34.31 9.41
CA LYS A 119 19.85 -33.49 9.61
C LYS A 119 20.67 -33.33 8.32
N GLU A 120 20.83 -34.41 7.56
CA GLU A 120 21.53 -34.41 6.27
C GLU A 120 20.87 -33.50 5.24
N GLU A 121 19.53 -33.55 5.13
CA GLU A 121 18.79 -32.70 4.22
C GLU A 121 18.85 -31.23 4.61
N LYS A 122 18.80 -30.93 5.92
CA LYS A 122 18.97 -29.56 6.42
C LYS A 122 20.32 -29.00 5.96
N LEU A 123 21.41 -29.73 6.20
CA LEU A 123 22.76 -29.31 5.80
C LEU A 123 22.86 -29.10 4.29
N GLN A 124 22.37 -30.06 3.49
CA GLN A 124 22.38 -29.96 2.03
C GLN A 124 21.67 -28.68 1.53
N PHE A 125 20.51 -28.34 2.10
CA PHE A 125 19.77 -27.16 1.68
C PHE A 125 20.36 -25.85 2.22
N LEU A 126 20.93 -25.86 3.43
CA LEU A 126 21.62 -24.70 4.00
C LEU A 126 22.87 -24.35 3.18
N ASP A 127 23.67 -25.34 2.78
CA ASP A 127 24.84 -25.11 1.94
C ASP A 127 24.47 -24.59 0.55
N TYR A 128 23.33 -25.03 0.01
CA TYR A 128 22.80 -24.46 -1.22
C TYR A 128 22.36 -23.00 -1.06
N LEU A 129 21.75 -22.64 0.08
CA LEU A 129 21.33 -21.26 0.39
C LEU A 129 22.49 -20.30 0.60
N ARG A 130 23.65 -20.79 1.08
CA ARG A 130 24.86 -19.99 1.32
C ARG A 130 25.60 -19.60 0.04
N ARG A 131 25.25 -20.17 -1.12
CA ARG A 131 25.92 -19.87 -2.39
C ARG A 131 25.73 -18.38 -2.76
N PRO A 132 26.82 -17.68 -3.15
CA PRO A 132 26.73 -16.27 -3.53
C PRO A 132 25.89 -16.13 -4.81
N GLY A 133 25.16 -15.02 -4.94
CA GLY A 133 24.43 -14.68 -6.16
C GLY A 133 23.15 -15.49 -6.41
N LEU A 134 22.54 -16.10 -5.39
CA LEU A 134 21.33 -16.91 -5.55
C LEU A 134 20.14 -16.09 -6.07
N ALA A 135 19.71 -16.37 -7.31
CA ALA A 135 18.65 -15.64 -7.99
C ALA A 135 17.25 -15.95 -7.40
N TYR A 136 16.30 -15.04 -7.57
CA TYR A 136 14.93 -15.19 -7.05
C TYR A 136 14.23 -16.45 -7.58
N LEU A 137 14.40 -16.79 -8.86
CA LEU A 137 13.82 -17.99 -9.46
C LEU A 137 14.36 -19.27 -8.81
N GLN A 138 15.67 -19.31 -8.53
CA GLN A 138 16.32 -20.43 -7.86
C GLN A 138 15.80 -20.59 -6.43
N LYS A 139 15.63 -19.48 -5.67
CA LYS A 139 14.99 -19.48 -4.35
C LYS A 139 13.58 -20.07 -4.38
N ARG A 140 12.77 -19.70 -5.38
CA ARG A 140 11.41 -20.27 -5.56
C ARG A 140 11.45 -21.77 -5.88
N GLY A 141 12.36 -22.19 -6.76
CA GLY A 141 12.57 -23.60 -7.09
C GLY A 141 12.98 -24.42 -5.86
N LEU A 142 13.88 -23.88 -5.05
CA LEU A 142 14.34 -24.50 -3.81
C LEU A 142 13.20 -24.66 -2.79
N LYS A 143 12.38 -23.62 -2.59
CA LYS A 143 11.20 -23.68 -1.71
C LYS A 143 10.28 -24.84 -2.08
N LYS A 144 10.02 -25.03 -3.38
CA LYS A 144 9.19 -26.13 -3.87
C LYS A 144 9.82 -27.49 -3.54
N LYS A 145 11.12 -27.66 -3.82
CA LYS A 145 11.85 -28.91 -3.50
C LYS A 145 11.83 -29.25 -2.01
N ILE A 146 12.03 -28.26 -1.14
CA ILE A 146 11.98 -28.44 0.32
C ILE A 146 10.56 -28.84 0.75
N SER A 147 9.55 -28.08 0.31
CA SER A 147 8.15 -28.35 0.63
C SER A 147 7.69 -29.74 0.18
N ASP A 148 8.08 -30.18 -1.02
CA ASP A 148 7.72 -31.50 -1.54
C ASP A 148 8.34 -32.64 -0.72
N LYS A 149 9.55 -32.44 -0.17
CA LYS A 149 10.16 -33.41 0.76
C LYS A 149 9.45 -33.44 2.11
N CYS A 150 9.17 -32.28 2.71
CA CYS A 150 8.50 -32.21 4.01
C CYS A 150 7.10 -32.85 3.95
N ARG A 151 6.33 -32.61 2.88
CA ARG A 151 4.97 -33.14 2.72
C ARG A 151 4.89 -34.66 2.59
N LYS A 152 5.98 -35.32 2.20
CA LYS A 152 6.05 -36.79 2.12
C LYS A 152 6.29 -37.44 3.47
N LYS A 153 6.76 -36.69 4.47
CA LYS A 153 7.06 -37.22 5.81
C LYS A 153 5.84 -37.12 6.71
N THR A 154 5.42 -38.25 7.23
CA THR A 154 4.27 -38.38 8.14
C THR A 154 4.67 -38.35 9.61
N THR A 155 5.92 -38.68 9.94
CA THR A 155 6.43 -38.68 11.32
C THR A 155 7.52 -37.63 11.50
N CYS A 156 7.51 -36.95 12.64
CA CYS A 156 8.53 -35.95 12.96
C CYS A 156 9.82 -36.62 13.42
N VAL A 157 10.96 -36.22 12.87
CA VAL A 157 12.29 -36.72 13.25
C VAL A 157 12.70 -36.30 14.67
N HIS A 158 12.11 -35.22 15.21
CA HIS A 158 12.51 -34.63 16.49
C HIS A 158 11.65 -35.10 17.67
N CYS A 159 10.33 -35.20 17.49
CA CYS A 159 9.40 -35.57 18.58
C CYS A 159 8.56 -36.81 18.28
N ASN A 160 8.80 -37.49 17.16
CA ASN A 160 8.06 -38.68 16.71
C ASN A 160 6.54 -38.51 16.52
N ALA A 161 6.01 -37.29 16.68
CA ALA A 161 4.59 -37.02 16.47
C ALA A 161 4.16 -37.23 15.01
N PHE A 162 2.95 -37.74 14.83
CA PHE A 162 2.31 -37.84 13.52
C PHE A 162 1.92 -36.47 12.96
N ASN A 163 2.15 -36.27 11.68
CA ASN A 163 1.89 -35.05 10.93
C ASN A 163 1.14 -35.42 9.65
N GLY A 164 -0.18 -35.24 9.68
CA GLY A 164 -1.01 -35.43 8.51
C GLY A 164 -0.96 -34.24 7.54
N PRO A 165 -1.67 -34.35 6.41
CA PRO A 165 -1.78 -33.25 5.46
C PRO A 165 -2.50 -32.05 6.07
N VAL A 166 -1.98 -30.86 5.76
CA VAL A 166 -2.61 -29.57 6.11
C VAL A 166 -3.24 -28.99 4.84
N LYS A 167 -4.53 -28.68 4.89
CA LYS A 167 -5.29 -28.18 3.73
C LYS A 167 -6.19 -27.00 4.09
N LYS A 168 -6.54 -26.20 3.08
CA LYS A 168 -7.55 -25.14 3.20
C LYS A 168 -8.95 -25.76 3.27
N CYS A 169 -9.77 -25.34 4.23
CA CYS A 169 -11.13 -25.84 4.42
C CYS A 169 -12.12 -24.66 4.52
N GLY A 170 -12.53 -24.12 3.37
CA GLY A 170 -13.39 -22.92 3.31
C GLY A 170 -12.61 -21.60 3.29
N LEU A 171 -13.28 -20.47 3.52
CA LEU A 171 -12.67 -19.15 3.53
C LEU A 171 -11.82 -18.96 4.80
N LEU A 172 -10.53 -18.67 4.63
CA LEU A 172 -9.57 -18.37 5.72
C LEU A 172 -9.46 -19.43 6.83
N LYS A 173 -9.92 -20.66 6.61
CA LYS A 173 -9.83 -21.77 7.57
C LYS A 173 -8.84 -22.83 7.11
N ILE A 174 -8.06 -23.36 8.06
CA ILE A 174 -7.01 -24.36 7.84
C ILE A 174 -7.29 -25.56 8.73
N ILE A 175 -7.22 -26.77 8.15
CA ILE A 175 -7.44 -28.03 8.86
C ILE A 175 -6.19 -28.91 8.74
N HIS A 176 -5.86 -29.59 9.82
CA HIS A 176 -4.80 -30.59 9.90
C HIS A 176 -5.41 -31.96 10.15
N GLU A 177 -5.21 -32.88 9.20
CA GLU A 177 -5.72 -34.25 9.29
C GLU A 177 -4.85 -35.12 10.20
N LYS A 178 -4.89 -34.85 11.51
CA LYS A 178 -4.07 -35.54 12.50
C LYS A 178 -4.58 -36.97 12.78
N TYR A 179 -5.88 -37.18 12.72
CA TYR A 179 -6.54 -38.43 13.14
C TYR A 179 -7.05 -39.19 11.92
N LYS A 180 -6.15 -39.55 11.01
CA LYS A 180 -6.54 -40.25 9.77
C LYS A 180 -6.54 -41.77 9.97
N THR A 181 -7.72 -42.37 10.03
CA THR A 181 -7.94 -43.83 10.03
C THR A 181 -7.58 -44.41 8.66
N THR A 182 -6.32 -44.81 8.46
CA THR A 182 -5.83 -45.30 7.16
C THR A 182 -5.46 -46.79 7.14
N LYS A 183 -5.55 -47.51 8.27
CA LYS A 183 -5.17 -48.93 8.37
C LYS A 183 -6.20 -49.74 9.15
N LYS A 184 -6.25 -51.05 8.88
CA LYS A 184 -7.02 -52.06 9.65
C LYS A 184 -6.62 -52.13 11.13
N VAL A 185 -5.48 -51.56 11.50
CA VAL A 185 -5.00 -51.39 12.88
C VAL A 185 -5.14 -49.91 13.23
N VAL A 186 -5.97 -49.63 14.24
CA VAL A 186 -6.16 -48.26 14.76
C VAL A 186 -4.94 -47.91 15.60
N ASP A 187 -4.25 -46.83 15.23
CA ASP A 187 -3.13 -46.32 16.04
C ASP A 187 -3.64 -45.97 17.46
N PRO A 188 -2.89 -46.31 18.54
CA PRO A 188 -3.31 -46.05 19.92
C PRO A 188 -3.76 -44.60 20.15
N MET A 189 -3.03 -43.64 19.58
CA MET A 189 -3.35 -42.21 19.65
C MET A 189 -4.73 -41.84 19.08
N VAL A 190 -5.17 -42.52 18.02
CA VAL A 190 -6.49 -42.27 17.41
C VAL A 190 -7.58 -42.90 18.27
N SER A 191 -7.31 -44.07 18.86
CA SER A 191 -8.22 -44.71 19.82
C SER A 191 -8.43 -43.83 21.05
N ASP A 192 -7.35 -43.33 21.66
CA ASP A 192 -7.40 -42.44 22.83
C ASP A 192 -8.18 -41.15 22.52
N PHE A 193 -7.97 -40.59 21.32
CA PHE A 193 -8.70 -39.39 20.89
C PHE A 193 -10.20 -39.66 20.75
N LEU A 194 -10.60 -40.79 20.16
CA LEU A 194 -12.02 -41.14 20.02
C LEU A 194 -12.69 -41.39 21.38
N GLN A 195 -12.01 -42.09 22.29
CA GLN A 195 -12.50 -42.33 23.67
C GLN A 195 -12.63 -41.03 24.48
N SER A 196 -11.84 -40.00 24.19
CA SER A 196 -11.94 -38.72 24.91
C SER A 196 -13.30 -38.00 24.76
N PHE A 197 -14.17 -38.46 23.85
CA PHE A 197 -15.49 -37.88 23.61
C PHE A 197 -16.65 -38.59 24.33
N ASP A 198 -16.41 -39.64 25.11
CA ASP A 198 -17.48 -40.42 25.76
C ASP A 198 -18.43 -39.53 26.58
N ILE A 199 -17.90 -38.58 27.35
CA ILE A 199 -18.67 -37.60 28.13
C ILE A 199 -19.51 -36.68 27.22
N ALA A 200 -18.97 -36.28 26.07
CA ALA A 200 -19.66 -35.41 25.13
C ALA A 200 -20.79 -36.15 24.39
N ILE A 201 -20.63 -37.44 24.10
CA ILE A 201 -21.65 -38.28 23.46
C ILE A 201 -22.83 -38.51 24.41
N GLU A 202 -22.55 -38.72 25.70
CA GLU A 202 -23.58 -38.89 26.73
C GLU A 202 -24.54 -37.69 26.77
N HIS A 203 -23.99 -36.47 26.68
CA HIS A 203 -24.76 -35.23 26.75
C HIS A 203 -25.27 -34.73 25.39
N ASN A 204 -24.64 -35.13 24.29
CA ASN A 204 -25.01 -34.73 22.94
C ASN A 204 -24.79 -35.86 21.92
N LYS A 205 -25.88 -36.58 21.63
CA LYS A 205 -25.90 -37.71 20.69
C LYS A 205 -25.52 -37.33 19.25
N GLU A 206 -25.65 -36.06 18.84
CA GLU A 206 -25.29 -35.64 17.49
C GLU A 206 -23.78 -35.74 17.23
N VAL A 207 -22.96 -35.68 18.29
CA VAL A 207 -21.49 -35.72 18.22
C VAL A 207 -21.01 -37.06 17.65
N GLU A 208 -21.69 -38.17 17.95
CA GLU A 208 -21.35 -39.52 17.49
C GLU A 208 -21.23 -39.59 15.97
N SER A 209 -22.19 -38.98 15.25
CA SER A 209 -22.18 -38.95 13.79
C SER A 209 -21.06 -38.08 13.20
N LEU A 210 -20.65 -37.02 13.91
CA LEU A 210 -19.69 -36.02 13.45
C LEU A 210 -18.24 -36.37 13.80
N LEU A 211 -18.04 -37.26 14.77
CA LEU A 211 -16.73 -37.71 15.27
C LEU A 211 -15.81 -38.24 14.18
N THR A 212 -16.37 -38.94 13.19
CA THR A 212 -15.61 -39.44 12.03
C THR A 212 -14.91 -38.34 11.24
N ARG A 213 -15.40 -37.10 11.31
CA ARG A 213 -14.86 -35.91 10.64
C ARG A 213 -14.07 -34.99 11.57
N ALA A 214 -13.96 -35.34 12.86
CA ALA A 214 -13.24 -34.54 13.85
C ALA A 214 -11.74 -34.50 13.52
N GLN A 215 -11.24 -33.30 13.26
CA GLN A 215 -9.83 -33.05 12.94
C GLN A 215 -9.37 -31.77 13.64
N GLU A 216 -8.06 -31.54 13.62
CA GLU A 216 -7.48 -30.37 14.27
C GLU A 216 -7.66 -29.12 13.41
N ASN A 217 -8.42 -28.15 13.93
CA ASN A 217 -8.61 -26.84 13.29
C ASN A 217 -7.44 -25.91 13.66
N LEU A 218 -6.61 -25.57 12.67
CA LEU A 218 -5.51 -24.65 12.85
C LEU A 218 -6.01 -23.21 12.69
N ASN A 219 -6.55 -22.65 13.77
CA ASN A 219 -6.97 -21.26 13.85
C ASN A 219 -5.75 -20.30 13.96
N PRO A 220 -5.93 -18.98 13.76
CA PRO A 220 -4.82 -18.02 13.84
C PRO A 220 -4.08 -18.03 15.18
N LEU A 221 -4.77 -18.32 16.28
CA LEU A 221 -4.19 -18.35 17.62
C LEU A 221 -3.20 -19.52 17.78
N VAL A 222 -3.60 -20.72 17.35
CA VAL A 222 -2.75 -21.91 17.31
C VAL A 222 -1.59 -21.70 16.35
N ALA A 223 -1.86 -21.21 15.14
CA ALA A 223 -0.83 -20.95 14.14
C ALA A 223 0.22 -19.93 14.63
N LEU A 224 -0.20 -18.89 15.35
CA LEU A 224 0.70 -17.89 15.95
C LEU A 224 1.61 -18.51 17.00
N ASN A 225 1.06 -19.36 17.88
CA ASN A 225 1.84 -20.05 18.89
C ASN A 225 2.80 -21.08 18.30
N LEU A 226 2.44 -21.72 17.18
CA LEU A 226 3.36 -22.58 16.42
C LEU A 226 4.49 -21.75 15.81
N PHE A 227 4.16 -20.65 15.13
CA PHE A 227 5.15 -19.81 14.46
C PHE A 227 6.14 -19.14 15.41
N ARG A 228 5.72 -18.81 16.63
CA ARG A 228 6.63 -18.33 17.70
C ARG A 228 7.62 -19.37 18.19
N ARG A 229 7.27 -20.65 18.11
CA ARG A 229 8.12 -21.78 18.55
C ARG A 229 9.03 -22.32 17.45
N ILE A 230 8.95 -21.82 16.22
CA ILE A 230 9.88 -22.23 15.15
C ILE A 230 11.30 -21.77 15.52
N PRO A 231 12.28 -22.68 15.55
CA PRO A 231 13.67 -22.31 15.81
C PRO A 231 14.24 -21.38 14.73
N ASN A 232 15.07 -20.42 15.15
CA ASN A 232 15.70 -19.47 14.21
C ASN A 232 16.61 -20.16 13.18
N GLU A 233 17.19 -21.31 13.51
CA GLU A 233 17.99 -22.13 12.59
C GLU A 233 17.18 -22.69 11.40
N ASP A 234 15.87 -22.92 11.61
CA ASP A 234 14.98 -23.53 10.61
C ASP A 234 14.32 -22.46 9.72
N VAL A 235 14.31 -21.19 10.12
CA VAL A 235 13.67 -20.08 9.37
C VAL A 235 14.24 -19.90 7.95
N PRO A 236 15.57 -19.93 7.72
CA PRO A 236 16.12 -19.82 6.37
C PRO A 236 15.65 -20.94 5.42
N LEU A 237 15.40 -22.15 5.95
CA LEU A 237 14.91 -23.30 5.18
C LEU A 237 13.46 -23.11 4.71
N LEU A 238 12.69 -22.23 5.36
CA LEU A 238 11.36 -21.80 4.91
C LEU A 238 11.42 -20.76 3.77
N LEU A 239 12.65 -20.39 3.34
CA LEU A 239 12.95 -19.33 2.38
C LEU A 239 12.46 -17.95 2.85
N MET A 240 12.54 -17.71 4.16
CA MET A 240 12.33 -16.39 4.77
C MET A 240 13.67 -15.78 5.16
N ASN A 241 13.88 -14.49 4.88
CA ASN A 241 15.05 -13.77 5.36
C ASN A 241 14.82 -13.37 6.83
N PRO A 242 15.59 -13.89 7.80
CA PRO A 242 15.37 -13.62 9.23
C PRO A 242 15.47 -12.13 9.60
N GLU A 243 16.21 -11.33 8.82
CA GLU A 243 16.33 -9.88 9.04
C GLU A 243 15.09 -9.10 8.56
N SER A 244 14.38 -9.62 7.55
CA SER A 244 13.27 -8.93 6.90
C SER A 244 11.89 -9.36 7.42
N GLY A 245 11.82 -10.41 8.24
CA GLY A 245 10.57 -10.86 8.85
C GLY A 245 10.65 -12.25 9.47
N LYS A 246 9.75 -12.50 10.43
CA LYS A 246 9.62 -13.79 11.11
C LYS A 246 8.30 -14.48 10.69
N PRO A 247 8.20 -15.81 10.81
CA PRO A 247 6.94 -16.51 10.55
C PRO A 247 5.76 -15.98 11.38
N ALA A 248 6.01 -15.55 12.62
CA ALA A 248 4.98 -15.00 13.49
C ALA A 248 4.36 -13.69 12.95
N ASP A 249 5.12 -12.90 12.18
CA ASP A 249 4.66 -11.62 11.62
C ASP A 249 3.66 -11.80 10.45
N LEU A 250 3.45 -13.05 9.98
CA LEU A 250 2.46 -13.38 8.96
C LEU A 250 1.01 -13.30 9.49
N ILE A 251 0.85 -13.37 10.82
CA ILE A 251 -0.45 -13.37 11.49
C ILE A 251 -0.67 -11.98 12.09
N LEU A 252 -1.82 -11.39 11.77
CA LEU A 252 -2.18 -10.04 12.19
C LEU A 252 -2.68 -10.06 13.64
N THR A 253 -1.88 -9.51 14.54
CA THR A 253 -2.31 -9.14 15.90
C THR A 253 -2.55 -7.64 16.03
N ARG A 254 -1.92 -6.86 15.15
CA ARG A 254 -2.00 -5.40 15.07
C ARG A 254 -2.10 -4.98 13.62
N LEU A 255 -2.86 -3.94 13.35
CA LEU A 255 -3.05 -3.36 12.02
C LEU A 255 -2.59 -1.90 12.02
N LEU A 256 -1.81 -1.50 11.02
CA LEU A 256 -1.49 -0.10 10.81
C LEU A 256 -2.68 0.62 10.17
N VAL A 257 -3.01 1.76 10.74
CA VAL A 257 -4.00 2.70 10.23
C VAL A 257 -3.28 3.70 9.33
N PRO A 258 -3.61 3.79 8.03
CA PRO A 258 -2.93 4.68 7.10
C PRO A 258 -3.22 6.16 7.41
N PRO A 259 -2.26 7.05 7.11
CA PRO A 259 -2.44 8.50 7.20
C PRO A 259 -3.65 9.01 6.41
N LEU A 260 -4.15 10.19 6.79
CA LEU A 260 -5.33 10.81 6.15
C LEU A 260 -5.10 11.15 4.66
N CYS A 261 -3.87 11.50 4.27
CA CYS A 261 -3.53 11.77 2.86
C CYS A 261 -3.71 10.55 1.93
N ILE A 262 -3.74 9.32 2.47
CA ILE A 262 -3.99 8.09 1.70
C ILE A 262 -5.50 7.87 1.46
N ARG A 263 -6.34 8.42 2.35
CA ARG A 263 -7.79 8.22 2.42
C ARG A 263 -8.49 9.57 2.69
N PRO A 264 -8.39 10.52 1.73
CA PRO A 264 -8.94 11.85 1.91
C PRO A 264 -10.46 11.80 2.01
N SER A 265 -11.02 12.59 2.92
CA SER A 265 -12.46 12.86 2.98
C SER A 265 -12.85 13.82 1.85
N VAL A 266 -13.98 13.56 1.19
CA VAL A 266 -14.48 14.40 0.09
C VAL A 266 -15.77 15.07 0.53
N VAL A 267 -15.77 16.40 0.62
CA VAL A 267 -16.99 17.16 0.89
C VAL A 267 -17.92 17.01 -0.32
N SER A 268 -19.20 16.71 -0.08
CA SER A 268 -20.20 16.57 -1.13
C SER A 268 -20.83 17.93 -1.43
N ASP A 269 -20.73 18.42 -2.67
CA ASP A 269 -21.34 19.69 -3.08
C ASP A 269 -22.88 19.66 -3.06
N LEU A 270 -23.49 18.48 -3.18
CA LEU A 270 -24.96 18.31 -3.32
C LEU A 270 -25.70 18.07 -1.99
N LYS A 271 -25.00 17.73 -0.90
CA LYS A 271 -25.59 17.40 0.40
C LYS A 271 -24.64 17.82 1.49
N SER A 272 -25.14 18.53 2.50
CA SER A 272 -24.37 18.88 3.70
C SER A 272 -23.82 17.61 4.35
N GLY A 273 -22.50 17.40 4.24
CA GLY A 273 -21.80 16.24 4.80
C GLY A 273 -20.52 15.89 4.06
N THR A 274 -19.67 15.10 4.71
CA THR A 274 -18.45 14.52 4.12
C THR A 274 -18.72 13.08 3.67
N ASN A 275 -18.26 12.73 2.47
CA ASN A 275 -18.16 11.35 2.02
C ASN A 275 -16.78 10.82 2.41
N GLU A 276 -16.78 9.86 3.32
CA GLU A 276 -15.56 9.22 3.79
C GLU A 276 -15.11 8.12 2.83
N ASP A 277 -13.80 7.92 2.79
CA ASP A 277 -13.18 6.87 1.97
C ASP A 277 -13.53 5.46 2.49
N ASP A 278 -13.66 4.50 1.58
CA ASP A 278 -13.97 3.10 1.89
C ASP A 278 -13.05 2.49 2.97
N LEU A 279 -11.76 2.87 2.99
CA LEU A 279 -10.81 2.38 4.00
C LEU A 279 -11.16 2.90 5.40
N THR A 280 -11.60 4.15 5.51
CA THR A 280 -12.03 4.75 6.79
C THR A 280 -13.24 3.99 7.33
N MET A 281 -14.24 3.71 6.49
CA MET A 281 -15.42 2.95 6.90
C MET A 281 -15.07 1.52 7.32
N LYS A 282 -14.17 0.84 6.59
CA LYS A 282 -13.72 -0.51 6.94
C LYS A 282 -12.94 -0.55 8.25
N LEU A 283 -12.14 0.48 8.56
CA LEU A 283 -11.44 0.59 9.83
C LEU A 283 -12.41 0.77 10.99
N THR A 284 -13.45 1.61 10.83
CA THR A 284 -14.51 1.77 11.83
C THR A 284 -15.26 0.47 12.10
N GLU A 285 -15.58 -0.30 11.06
CA GLU A 285 -16.19 -1.63 11.20
C GLU A 285 -15.28 -2.61 11.97
N ILE A 286 -13.97 -2.61 11.70
CA ILE A 286 -13.00 -3.45 12.41
C ILE A 286 -12.93 -3.07 13.90
N ILE A 287 -12.87 -1.77 14.22
CA ILE A 287 -12.88 -1.28 15.61
C ILE A 287 -14.15 -1.74 16.33
N PHE A 288 -15.30 -1.56 15.68
CA PHE A 288 -16.59 -1.96 16.24
C PHE A 288 -16.64 -3.46 16.56
N LEU A 289 -16.24 -4.32 15.64
CA LEU A 289 -16.21 -5.77 15.89
C LEU A 289 -15.22 -6.16 17.00
N ASN A 290 -14.10 -5.44 17.09
CA ASN A 290 -13.12 -5.65 18.14
C ASN A 290 -13.71 -5.36 19.54
N ASP A 291 -14.45 -4.26 19.67
CA ASP A 291 -15.16 -3.90 20.90
C ASP A 291 -16.27 -4.92 21.24
N VAL A 292 -16.99 -5.43 20.22
CA VAL A 292 -18.03 -6.46 20.39
C VAL A 292 -17.41 -7.74 20.94
N ILE A 293 -16.32 -8.24 20.36
CA ILE A 293 -15.61 -9.43 20.83
C ILE A 293 -15.14 -9.23 22.27
N LYS A 294 -14.57 -8.07 22.59
CA LYS A 294 -14.14 -7.74 23.96
C LYS A 294 -15.30 -7.78 24.95
N LYS A 295 -16.43 -7.17 24.59
CA LYS A 295 -17.63 -7.14 25.43
C LYS A 295 -18.22 -8.55 25.63
N HIS A 296 -18.38 -9.32 24.55
CA HIS A 296 -18.89 -10.69 24.61
C HIS A 296 -18.03 -11.62 25.47
N ARG A 297 -16.69 -11.42 25.48
CA ARG A 297 -15.79 -12.13 26.39
C ARG A 297 -16.01 -11.76 27.85
N MET A 298 -16.25 -10.47 28.15
CA MET A 298 -16.50 -10.02 29.53
C MET A 298 -17.89 -10.45 30.04
N THR A 299 -18.91 -10.46 29.18
CA THR A 299 -20.27 -10.85 29.56
C THR A 299 -20.50 -12.36 29.57
N GLY A 300 -19.50 -13.18 29.21
CA GLY A 300 -19.62 -14.63 29.16
C GLY A 300 -20.55 -15.13 28.04
N ALA A 301 -20.50 -14.51 26.86
CA ALA A 301 -21.29 -14.96 25.70
C ALA A 301 -20.91 -16.40 25.29
N LYS A 302 -21.86 -17.11 24.65
CA LYS A 302 -21.65 -18.47 24.16
C LYS A 302 -20.51 -18.52 23.14
N THR A 303 -19.75 -19.62 23.13
CA THR A 303 -18.60 -19.83 22.22
C THR A 303 -18.98 -19.68 20.75
N GLN A 304 -20.19 -20.09 20.36
CA GLN A 304 -20.69 -19.94 18.98
C GLN A 304 -20.67 -18.48 18.53
N MET A 305 -21.16 -17.55 19.37
CA MET A 305 -21.20 -16.12 19.05
C MET A 305 -19.78 -15.55 18.93
N ILE A 306 -18.87 -15.91 19.84
CA ILE A 306 -17.48 -15.43 19.79
C ILE A 306 -16.76 -15.94 18.53
N MET A 307 -17.00 -17.18 18.11
CA MET A 307 -16.43 -17.74 16.88
C MET A 307 -17.00 -17.07 15.63
N GLU A 308 -18.31 -16.78 15.60
CA GLU A 308 -18.94 -16.04 14.52
C GLU A 308 -18.38 -14.61 14.41
N ASP A 309 -18.30 -13.89 15.53
CA ASP A 309 -17.71 -12.55 15.58
C ASP A 309 -16.24 -12.55 15.13
N TRP A 310 -15.48 -13.59 15.49
CA TRP A 310 -14.09 -13.72 15.05
C TRP A 310 -13.98 -14.02 13.55
N ASP A 311 -14.87 -14.84 12.99
CA ASP A 311 -14.96 -15.06 11.55
C ASP A 311 -15.32 -13.75 10.81
N PHE A 312 -16.23 -12.94 11.38
CA PHE A 312 -16.54 -11.60 10.85
C PHE A 312 -15.34 -10.66 10.91
N LEU A 313 -14.58 -10.63 12.01
CA LEU A 313 -13.37 -9.82 12.14
C LEU A 313 -12.32 -10.22 11.09
N GLN A 314 -12.09 -11.53 10.91
CA GLN A 314 -11.18 -12.03 9.88
C GLN A 314 -11.61 -11.61 8.48
N LEU A 315 -12.91 -11.68 8.18
CA LEU A 315 -13.45 -11.26 6.89
C LEU A 315 -13.26 -9.75 6.66
N GLN A 316 -13.55 -8.89 7.66
CA GLN A 316 -13.37 -7.44 7.49
C GLN A 316 -11.90 -7.07 7.29
N CYS A 317 -10.98 -7.65 8.05
CA CYS A 317 -9.54 -7.46 7.84
C CYS A 317 -9.10 -7.94 6.44
N ALA A 318 -9.68 -9.04 5.94
CA ALA A 318 -9.36 -9.56 4.63
C ALA A 318 -9.92 -8.66 3.50
N LEU A 319 -11.16 -8.18 3.62
CA LEU A 319 -11.79 -7.28 2.66
C LEU A 319 -11.13 -5.90 2.62
N TYR A 320 -10.64 -5.42 3.77
CA TYR A 320 -9.83 -4.20 3.87
C TYR A 320 -8.59 -4.25 2.98
N ILE A 321 -7.92 -5.39 2.90
CA ILE A 321 -6.75 -5.60 2.04
C ILE A 321 -7.20 -5.89 0.60
N ASN A 322 -8.07 -6.87 0.40
CA ASN A 322 -8.58 -7.27 -0.90
C ASN A 322 -10.10 -7.50 -0.83
N SER A 323 -10.87 -6.62 -1.45
CA SER A 323 -12.35 -6.72 -1.41
C SER A 323 -12.94 -7.75 -2.38
N GLU A 324 -12.14 -8.36 -3.25
CA GLU A 324 -12.58 -9.36 -4.24
C GLU A 324 -12.16 -10.77 -3.84
N LEU A 325 -12.61 -11.22 -2.66
CA LEU A 325 -12.36 -12.59 -2.21
C LEU A 325 -13.46 -13.51 -2.72
N SER A 326 -13.05 -14.65 -3.28
CA SER A 326 -13.97 -15.70 -3.70
C SER A 326 -14.32 -16.61 -2.53
N GLY A 327 -15.57 -17.10 -2.49
CA GLY A 327 -16.05 -18.03 -1.48
C GLY A 327 -16.48 -17.38 -0.16
N ILE A 328 -16.92 -16.13 -0.20
CA ILE A 328 -17.58 -15.47 0.94
C ILE A 328 -18.99 -16.07 1.08
N PRO A 329 -19.39 -16.53 2.29
CA PRO A 329 -20.75 -16.95 2.57
C PRO A 329 -21.78 -15.85 2.26
N LEU A 330 -22.97 -16.21 1.76
CA LEU A 330 -24.01 -15.25 1.33
C LEU A 330 -24.47 -14.32 2.46
N ASN A 331 -24.54 -14.82 3.69
CA ASN A 331 -24.89 -14.05 4.89
C ASN A 331 -23.82 -13.02 5.29
N MET A 332 -22.59 -13.16 4.80
CA MET A 332 -21.47 -12.28 5.09
C MET A 332 -21.02 -11.46 3.87
N ALA A 333 -21.72 -11.58 2.74
CA ALA A 333 -21.34 -10.91 1.51
C ALA A 333 -21.55 -9.39 1.63
N PRO A 334 -20.59 -8.57 1.19
CA PRO A 334 -20.76 -7.12 1.21
C PRO A 334 -21.88 -6.69 0.26
N LYS A 335 -22.87 -5.95 0.76
CA LYS A 335 -23.99 -5.43 -0.04
C LYS A 335 -23.55 -4.40 -1.08
N LYS A 336 -22.51 -3.63 -0.78
CA LYS A 336 -21.91 -2.63 -1.66
C LYS A 336 -20.45 -2.99 -1.93
N TRP A 337 -20.03 -2.82 -3.17
CA TRP A 337 -18.64 -3.01 -3.54
C TRP A 337 -17.77 -1.89 -2.97
N THR A 338 -16.64 -2.24 -2.35
CA THR A 338 -15.71 -1.28 -1.73
C THR A 338 -14.29 -1.51 -2.25
N ARG A 339 -13.46 -0.45 -2.25
CA ARG A 339 -12.08 -0.52 -2.75
C ARG A 339 -11.07 -0.70 -1.62
N GLY A 340 -10.68 -1.95 -1.39
CA GLY A 340 -9.51 -2.30 -0.58
C GLY A 340 -8.18 -1.90 -1.22
N PHE A 341 -7.07 -2.14 -0.53
CA PHE A 341 -5.73 -1.76 -1.03
C PHE A 341 -5.37 -2.42 -2.37
N VAL A 342 -5.68 -3.70 -2.54
CA VAL A 342 -5.38 -4.43 -3.78
C VAL A 342 -6.09 -3.79 -4.98
N GLN A 343 -7.36 -3.40 -4.82
CA GLN A 343 -8.15 -2.72 -5.86
C GLN A 343 -7.53 -1.38 -6.28
N ARG A 344 -6.93 -0.64 -5.34
CA ARG A 344 -6.26 0.66 -5.61
C ARG A 344 -4.91 0.48 -6.33
N LEU A 345 -4.26 -0.66 -6.15
CA LEU A 345 -2.96 -0.96 -6.75
C LEU A 345 -3.09 -1.59 -8.14
N LYS A 346 -4.04 -2.50 -8.34
CA LYS A 346 -4.21 -3.28 -9.58
C LYS A 346 -5.08 -2.56 -10.63
N GLY A 347 -5.08 -3.09 -11.85
CA GLY A 347 -5.97 -2.65 -12.92
C GLY A 347 -5.47 -1.42 -13.69
N LYS A 348 -6.27 -0.96 -14.66
CA LYS A 348 -5.92 0.18 -15.54
C LYS A 348 -5.84 1.51 -14.77
N GLN A 349 -6.74 1.71 -13.82
CA GLN A 349 -6.81 2.90 -12.96
C GLN A 349 -6.00 2.74 -11.66
N GLY A 350 -5.30 1.62 -11.47
CA GLY A 350 -4.49 1.37 -10.28
C GLY A 350 -3.16 2.13 -10.30
N ARG A 351 -2.50 2.24 -9.14
CA ARG A 351 -1.28 3.05 -8.98
C ARG A 351 -0.14 2.68 -9.93
N PHE A 352 0.13 1.38 -10.14
CA PHE A 352 1.25 0.96 -11.00
C PHE A 352 1.08 1.44 -12.44
N ARG A 353 -0.13 1.34 -13.01
CA ARG A 353 -0.38 1.69 -14.42
C ARG A 353 -0.80 3.15 -14.61
N GLY A 354 -1.71 3.64 -13.78
CA GLY A 354 -2.35 4.95 -13.96
C GLY A 354 -1.61 6.13 -13.33
N ASN A 355 -0.69 5.88 -12.38
CA ASN A 355 0.03 6.94 -11.67
C ASN A 355 1.56 6.83 -11.75
N LEU A 356 2.11 5.62 -11.82
CA LEU A 356 3.55 5.39 -11.87
C LEU A 356 4.06 5.26 -13.31
N SER A 357 3.58 4.28 -14.08
CA SER A 357 4.01 4.08 -15.48
C SER A 357 3.46 5.16 -16.41
N GLY A 358 2.21 5.57 -16.22
CA GLY A 358 1.61 6.74 -16.85
C GLY A 358 1.17 7.72 -15.78
N LYS A 359 1.24 9.01 -16.08
CA LYS A 359 0.68 10.08 -15.24
C LYS A 359 0.28 11.24 -16.11
N ARG A 360 -0.65 12.06 -15.60
CA ARG A 360 -0.92 13.37 -16.20
C ARG A 360 0.29 14.25 -15.96
N VAL A 361 0.66 15.01 -16.98
CA VAL A 361 1.79 15.95 -16.95
C VAL A 361 1.26 17.33 -17.29
N ASP A 362 1.78 18.33 -16.59
CA ASP A 362 1.52 19.74 -16.87
C ASP A 362 2.31 20.18 -18.10
N PHE A 363 2.08 21.43 -18.55
CA PHE A 363 2.71 22.00 -19.76
C PHE A 363 2.47 21.15 -21.03
N SER A 364 1.27 20.59 -21.16
CA SER A 364 0.82 19.87 -22.34
C SER A 364 -0.46 20.50 -22.90
N GLY A 365 -0.62 20.47 -24.22
CA GLY A 365 -1.80 20.96 -24.93
C GLY A 365 -2.32 19.95 -25.94
N ARG A 366 -3.59 20.07 -26.30
CA ARG A 366 -4.22 19.24 -27.35
C ARG A 366 -5.11 20.11 -28.23
N THR A 367 -4.87 20.06 -29.53
CA THR A 367 -5.65 20.79 -30.54
C THR A 367 -5.89 19.89 -31.76
N VAL A 368 -6.82 20.31 -32.62
CA VAL A 368 -7.06 19.68 -33.93
C VAL A 368 -5.88 19.97 -34.85
N ILE A 369 -5.49 18.99 -35.67
CA ILE A 369 -4.40 19.12 -36.64
C ILE A 369 -4.96 19.54 -37.99
N SER A 370 -4.26 20.45 -38.65
CA SER A 370 -4.55 20.90 -40.02
C SER A 370 -3.26 20.85 -40.85
N PRO A 371 -3.33 20.54 -42.15
CA PRO A 371 -2.15 20.51 -43.00
C PRO A 371 -1.65 21.92 -43.32
N ASP A 372 -0.33 22.12 -43.34
CA ASP A 372 0.31 23.32 -43.88
C ASP A 372 1.58 22.91 -44.64
N PRO A 373 1.57 22.89 -45.99
CA PRO A 373 2.71 22.47 -46.79
C PRO A 373 3.82 23.52 -46.87
N ASN A 374 3.62 24.74 -46.35
CA ASN A 374 4.64 25.80 -46.38
C ASN A 374 5.68 25.65 -45.27
N LEU A 375 5.39 24.83 -44.25
CA LEU A 375 6.29 24.54 -43.14
C LEU A 375 7.36 23.53 -43.54
N ARG A 376 8.53 23.63 -42.90
CA ARG A 376 9.55 22.59 -43.03
C ARG A 376 9.12 21.32 -42.29
N ILE A 377 9.70 20.18 -42.68
CA ILE A 377 9.40 18.87 -42.07
C ILE A 377 9.75 18.80 -40.58
N ASP A 378 10.70 19.63 -40.14
CA ASP A 378 11.17 19.74 -38.76
C ASP A 378 10.35 20.76 -37.95
N GLU A 379 9.40 21.47 -38.55
CA GLU A 379 8.61 22.52 -37.92
C GLU A 379 7.18 22.09 -37.58
N VAL A 380 6.59 22.75 -36.59
CA VAL A 380 5.17 22.62 -36.25
C VAL A 380 4.57 23.97 -35.89
N ALA A 381 3.43 24.29 -36.52
CA ALA A 381 2.68 25.51 -36.23
C ALA A 381 1.91 25.39 -34.91
N VAL A 382 2.19 26.26 -33.94
CA VAL A 382 1.45 26.36 -32.67
C VAL A 382 0.65 27.66 -32.62
N PRO A 383 -0.66 27.61 -32.29
CA PRO A 383 -1.47 28.81 -32.14
C PRO A 383 -0.97 29.71 -31.01
N VAL A 384 -1.03 31.03 -31.21
CA VAL A 384 -0.66 32.04 -30.20
C VAL A 384 -1.38 31.84 -28.86
N HIS A 385 -2.64 31.39 -28.87
CA HIS A 385 -3.41 31.09 -27.67
C HIS A 385 -2.75 30.01 -26.81
N VAL A 386 -2.20 28.97 -27.44
CA VAL A 386 -1.47 27.90 -26.75
C VAL A 386 -0.11 28.40 -26.29
N ALA A 387 0.59 29.17 -27.13
CA ALA A 387 1.91 29.71 -26.83
C ALA A 387 1.94 30.69 -25.65
N LYS A 388 0.86 31.45 -25.42
CA LYS A 388 0.73 32.34 -24.25
C LYS A 388 0.56 31.58 -22.92
N ILE A 389 0.00 30.37 -22.97
CA ILE A 389 -0.23 29.53 -21.78
C ILE A 389 0.98 28.64 -21.48
N LEU A 390 1.52 27.98 -22.51
CA LEU A 390 2.70 27.12 -22.38
C LEU A 390 3.96 27.99 -22.25
N THR A 391 4.50 28.04 -21.04
CA THR A 391 5.71 28.81 -20.75
C THR A 391 6.95 27.94 -20.68
N TYR A 392 8.10 28.56 -20.96
CA TYR A 392 9.42 27.97 -20.79
C TYR A 392 10.21 28.73 -19.71
N PRO A 393 10.76 28.04 -18.68
CA PRO A 393 11.54 28.69 -17.63
C PRO A 393 12.96 29.01 -18.12
N GLU A 394 13.14 30.20 -18.69
CA GLU A 394 14.43 30.68 -19.20
C GLU A 394 15.26 31.28 -18.06
N LYS A 395 16.48 30.76 -17.84
CA LYS A 395 17.41 31.31 -16.85
C LYS A 395 18.12 32.53 -17.41
N VAL A 396 18.07 33.64 -16.69
CA VAL A 396 18.69 34.89 -17.09
C VAL A 396 20.21 34.77 -16.98
N ASN A 397 20.89 35.03 -18.09
CA ASN A 397 22.34 35.07 -18.22
C ASN A 397 22.77 36.34 -18.98
N LYS A 398 24.07 36.49 -19.22
CA LYS A 398 24.62 37.68 -19.91
C LYS A 398 24.09 37.84 -21.35
N ALA A 399 23.80 36.75 -22.04
CA ALA A 399 23.40 36.77 -23.46
C ALA A 399 21.91 37.08 -23.65
N ASN A 400 21.04 36.64 -22.74
CA ASN A 400 19.58 36.76 -22.89
C ASN A 400 18.95 37.86 -22.04
N ILE A 401 19.71 38.58 -21.20
CA ILE A 401 19.17 39.57 -20.26
C ILE A 401 18.34 40.68 -20.94
N GLU A 402 18.80 41.21 -22.08
CA GLU A 402 18.09 42.26 -22.81
C GLU A 402 16.78 41.76 -23.40
N LEU A 403 16.80 40.54 -23.95
CA LEU A 403 15.61 39.88 -24.46
C LEU A 403 14.60 39.62 -23.34
N MET A 404 15.04 39.07 -22.21
CA MET A 404 14.17 38.80 -21.06
C MET A 404 13.54 40.09 -20.51
N ARG A 405 14.30 41.19 -20.45
CA ARG A 405 13.77 42.52 -20.08
C ARG A 405 12.65 42.97 -21.00
N LYS A 406 12.78 42.76 -22.31
CA LYS A 406 11.74 43.09 -23.29
C LYS A 406 10.49 42.25 -23.07
N LEU A 407 10.63 40.94 -22.87
CA LEU A 407 9.49 40.02 -22.64
C LEU A 407 8.74 40.34 -21.35
N VAL A 408 9.47 40.68 -20.28
CA VAL A 408 8.90 41.11 -19.00
C VAL A 408 8.07 42.39 -19.15
N ARG A 409 8.55 43.37 -19.93
CA ARG A 409 7.80 44.61 -20.21
C ARG A 409 6.50 44.33 -20.97
N ASN A 410 6.54 43.43 -21.95
CA ASN A 410 5.36 43.04 -22.72
C ASN A 410 4.30 42.35 -21.84
N GLY A 411 4.73 41.56 -20.85
CA GLY A 411 3.86 40.91 -19.87
C GLY A 411 3.07 39.71 -20.44
N PRO A 412 1.97 39.30 -19.79
CA PRO A 412 1.27 38.05 -20.12
C PRO A 412 0.30 38.16 -21.31
N ASP A 413 -0.23 39.35 -21.60
CA ASP A 413 -1.30 39.51 -22.59
C ASP A 413 -0.79 39.65 -24.04
N VAL A 414 0.42 40.18 -24.23
CA VAL A 414 1.03 40.41 -25.54
C VAL A 414 2.08 39.35 -25.81
N HIS A 415 2.00 38.72 -26.99
CA HIS A 415 3.04 37.81 -27.48
C HIS A 415 4.02 38.60 -28.38
N PRO A 416 5.35 38.42 -28.26
CA PRO A 416 6.05 37.56 -27.29
C PRO A 416 6.17 38.23 -25.91
N GLY A 417 5.84 37.50 -24.85
CA GLY A 417 5.79 38.02 -23.48
C GLY A 417 6.21 37.00 -22.41
N ALA A 418 5.82 37.24 -21.16
CA ALA A 418 6.13 36.38 -20.02
C ALA A 418 5.04 36.41 -18.94
N ASN A 419 4.81 35.27 -18.28
CA ASN A 419 3.76 35.11 -17.27
C ASN A 419 4.30 35.24 -15.84
N PHE A 420 5.45 34.61 -15.54
CA PHE A 420 6.01 34.59 -14.19
C PHE A 420 7.48 34.97 -14.15
N ILE A 421 7.91 35.56 -13.04
CA ILE A 421 9.31 35.79 -12.70
C ILE A 421 9.61 35.18 -11.33
N GLN A 422 10.72 34.45 -11.24
CA GLN A 422 11.22 33.85 -10.01
C GLN A 422 12.64 34.36 -9.75
N GLN A 423 12.85 34.94 -8.58
CA GLN A 423 14.17 35.45 -8.18
C GLN A 423 15.08 34.31 -7.72
N ARG A 424 16.39 34.43 -7.93
CA ARG A 424 17.39 33.37 -7.67
C ARG A 424 17.29 32.69 -6.29
N HIS A 425 17.00 33.45 -5.23
CA HIS A 425 16.95 32.96 -3.85
C HIS A 425 15.53 32.70 -3.34
N MET A 426 14.50 32.99 -4.14
CA MET A 426 13.10 32.88 -3.73
C MET A 426 12.39 31.77 -4.48
N GLN A 427 11.63 30.96 -3.76
CA GLN A 427 10.80 29.91 -4.37
C GLN A 427 9.45 30.45 -4.85
N MET A 428 9.03 31.62 -4.38
CA MET A 428 7.77 32.24 -4.80
C MET A 428 7.90 32.85 -6.19
N LYS A 429 6.96 32.49 -7.07
CA LYS A 429 6.82 33.07 -8.41
C LYS A 429 5.95 34.31 -8.33
N ARG A 430 6.41 35.42 -8.90
CA ARG A 430 5.62 36.64 -9.05
C ARG A 430 4.90 36.60 -10.39
N PHE A 431 3.58 36.78 -10.37
CA PHE A 431 2.76 36.81 -11.58
C PHE A 431 2.78 38.20 -12.20
N LEU A 432 3.24 38.32 -13.46
CA LEU A 432 3.47 39.60 -14.14
C LEU A 432 2.20 40.37 -14.53
N LYS A 433 1.01 39.77 -14.38
CA LYS A 433 -0.26 40.48 -14.57
C LYS A 433 -0.44 41.61 -13.56
N TYR A 434 0.17 41.49 -12.39
CA TYR A 434 0.09 42.47 -11.31
C TYR A 434 1.45 43.15 -11.08
N GLY A 435 1.42 44.41 -10.68
CA GLY A 435 2.61 45.20 -10.36
C GLY A 435 3.22 45.95 -11.55
N ASN A 436 4.27 46.73 -11.28
CA ASN A 436 4.96 47.53 -12.30
C ASN A 436 6.02 46.71 -13.04
N ARG A 437 5.69 46.29 -14.26
CA ARG A 437 6.55 45.48 -15.16
C ARG A 437 7.88 46.15 -15.52
N GLU A 438 7.90 47.48 -15.65
CA GLU A 438 9.11 48.22 -16.04
C GLU A 438 10.16 48.14 -14.94
N LYS A 439 9.74 48.34 -13.69
CA LYS A 439 10.60 48.20 -12.51
C LYS A 439 11.11 46.77 -12.38
N MET A 440 10.23 45.77 -12.56
CA MET A 440 10.62 44.36 -12.50
C MET A 440 11.64 43.97 -13.59
N ALA A 441 11.54 44.55 -14.78
CA ALA A 441 12.54 44.35 -15.84
C ALA A 441 13.90 44.98 -15.50
N GLN A 442 13.90 46.17 -14.89
CA GLN A 442 15.15 46.84 -14.47
C GLN A 442 15.86 46.04 -13.36
N GLU A 443 15.09 45.51 -12.41
CA GLU A 443 15.59 44.73 -11.26
C GLU A 443 16.02 43.29 -11.60
N LEU A 444 15.89 42.87 -12.86
CA LEU A 444 16.23 41.52 -13.31
C LEU A 444 17.73 41.23 -13.13
N LYS A 445 18.07 40.13 -12.44
CA LYS A 445 19.46 39.72 -12.14
C LYS A 445 19.83 38.42 -12.82
N TYR A 446 21.14 38.17 -12.94
CA TYR A 446 21.65 36.88 -13.41
C TYR A 446 21.29 35.75 -12.44
N GLY A 447 20.77 34.66 -12.99
CA GLY A 447 20.28 33.51 -12.24
C GLY A 447 18.81 33.59 -11.82
N ASP A 448 18.11 34.70 -12.10
CA ASP A 448 16.65 34.72 -12.05
C ASP A 448 16.06 33.85 -13.17
N VAL A 449 14.82 33.39 -12.99
CA VAL A 449 14.10 32.57 -13.97
C VAL A 449 12.88 33.35 -14.45
N VAL A 450 12.76 33.53 -15.76
CA VAL A 450 11.59 34.15 -16.41
C VAL A 450 10.82 33.05 -17.15
N GLU A 451 9.55 32.86 -16.80
CA GLU A 451 8.65 31.97 -17.52
C GLU A 451 8.06 32.72 -18.72
N ARG A 452 8.85 32.76 -19.80
CA ARG A 452 8.48 33.37 -21.07
C ARG A 452 7.43 32.53 -21.80
N HIS A 453 6.64 33.18 -22.66
CA HIS A 453 5.82 32.47 -23.65
C HIS A 453 6.69 31.65 -24.59
N MET A 454 6.07 30.64 -25.19
CA MET A 454 6.69 29.90 -26.29
C MET A 454 6.89 30.84 -27.48
N PHE A 455 8.06 30.80 -28.12
CA PHE A 455 8.35 31.57 -29.34
C PHE A 455 8.99 30.71 -30.43
N ASP A 456 9.19 31.30 -31.61
CA ASP A 456 9.73 30.60 -32.78
C ASP A 456 11.11 30.02 -32.50
N GLY A 457 11.32 28.74 -32.81
CA GLY A 457 12.58 28.04 -32.53
C GLY A 457 12.56 27.14 -31.30
N ASP A 458 11.52 27.22 -30.45
CA ASP A 458 11.42 26.34 -29.27
C ASP A 458 11.20 24.87 -29.66
N ILE A 459 11.89 23.95 -28.99
CA ILE A 459 11.73 22.51 -29.22
C ILE A 459 10.47 22.03 -28.48
N VAL A 460 9.53 21.48 -29.23
CA VAL A 460 8.28 20.92 -28.69
C VAL A 460 8.15 19.44 -29.03
N LEU A 461 7.58 18.67 -28.10
CA LEU A 461 7.22 17.28 -28.36
C LEU A 461 5.82 17.22 -28.95
N PHE A 462 5.71 16.62 -30.12
CA PHE A 462 4.45 16.36 -30.79
C PHE A 462 4.16 14.86 -30.76
N ASN A 463 2.98 14.47 -30.28
CA ASN A 463 2.60 13.07 -30.11
C ASN A 463 1.22 12.80 -30.72
N ARG A 464 1.08 11.69 -31.44
CA ARG A 464 -0.21 11.18 -31.94
C ARG A 464 -0.63 9.94 -31.16
N GLN A 465 -1.78 10.04 -30.47
CA GLN A 465 -2.43 8.90 -29.85
C GLN A 465 -3.33 8.18 -30.88
N PRO A 466 -3.26 6.84 -31.05
CA PRO A 466 -2.44 5.86 -30.32
C PRO A 466 -0.99 5.76 -30.82
N SER A 467 -0.03 5.66 -29.89
CA SER A 467 1.39 5.45 -30.20
C SER A 467 1.70 3.96 -30.38
N LEU A 468 2.08 3.54 -31.59
CA LEU A 468 2.39 2.14 -31.93
C LEU A 468 3.89 1.87 -32.04
N HIS A 469 4.67 2.90 -32.36
CA HIS A 469 6.11 2.82 -32.57
C HIS A 469 6.78 4.12 -32.08
N LYS A 470 8.11 4.13 -31.97
CA LYS A 470 8.86 5.29 -31.46
C LYS A 470 8.58 6.60 -32.21
N LEU A 471 8.34 6.53 -33.52
CA LEU A 471 8.05 7.68 -34.39
C LEU A 471 6.68 8.35 -34.11
N SER A 472 5.81 7.75 -33.29
CA SER A 472 4.53 8.38 -32.94
C SER A 472 4.70 9.62 -32.05
N ILE A 473 5.86 9.77 -31.42
CA ILE A 473 6.28 10.98 -30.71
C ILE A 473 7.58 11.50 -31.33
N MET A 474 7.57 12.74 -31.78
CA MET A 474 8.72 13.39 -32.42
C MET A 474 8.91 14.79 -31.82
N ALA A 475 10.14 15.29 -31.90
CA ALA A 475 10.45 16.67 -31.55
C ALA A 475 10.39 17.52 -32.82
N HIS A 476 9.72 18.66 -32.73
CA HIS A 476 9.62 19.64 -33.81
C HIS A 476 10.00 21.02 -33.28
N ILE A 477 10.42 21.90 -34.17
CA ILE A 477 10.68 23.31 -33.91
C ILE A 477 9.35 24.04 -33.99
N ASN A 478 9.02 24.77 -32.94
CA ASN A 478 7.82 25.59 -32.90
C ASN A 478 7.94 26.75 -33.90
N LEU A 479 6.90 26.93 -34.70
CA LEU A 479 6.64 28.17 -35.44
C LEU A 479 5.27 28.71 -35.02
N LEU A 480 5.18 29.99 -34.71
CA LEU A 480 3.94 30.59 -34.28
C LEU A 480 3.03 30.86 -35.46
N PHE A 481 1.78 30.47 -35.28
CA PHE A 481 0.74 30.74 -36.26
C PHE A 481 -0.30 31.70 -35.69
N HIS A 482 -0.46 32.83 -36.38
CA HIS A 482 -1.56 33.74 -36.15
C HIS A 482 -2.78 33.23 -36.91
N LEU A 483 -3.71 32.58 -36.21
CA LEU A 483 -5.05 32.36 -36.73
C LEU A 483 -5.66 33.73 -37.03
N LYS A 484 -5.78 34.08 -38.31
CA LYS A 484 -6.81 35.03 -38.74
C LYS A 484 -8.14 34.31 -38.51
N LEU A 485 -8.74 34.55 -37.35
CA LEU A 485 -10.16 34.29 -37.16
C LEU A 485 -10.84 35.36 -38.01
N ASP A 486 -11.23 35.00 -39.23
CA ASP A 486 -12.21 35.78 -39.97
C ASP A 486 -13.48 35.78 -39.11
N THR A 487 -13.73 36.91 -38.43
CA THR A 487 -14.93 37.18 -37.64
C THR A 487 -16.14 37.34 -38.51
#